data_AF-A0A7R8V188-F1
#
_entry.id   AF-A0A7R8V188-F1
#
_cell.length_a   1.000
_cell.length_b   1.000
_cell.length_c   1.000
_cell.angle_alpha   90.00
_cell.angle_beta   90.00
_cell.angle_gamma   90.00
#
_symmetry.space_group_name_H-M   'P 1'
#
loop_
_entity.id
_entity.type
_entity.pdbx_description
1 polymer ?
#
loop_
_entity_poly.entity_id
_entity_poly.type
_entity_poly.pdbx_seq_one_letter_code
_entity_poly.pdbx_strand_id
1 'polypeptide(L)'
;MSDVYDDMNLFATPEQFIIEPCGKNELLIIDRISGGVKVQARTNQIQGLHPICRICGVLGVVKLTAGLHLVVATHRIFVGILNGQIIWQLACYDIIPYIPSVTHLTMNQKKQNETYLQMVRKNLDMPIFYFSYTYDLTHSLQRLNSMPPDFLKNGMLDRADERFVWNGHILKNFKCPEMRRFALPLMVGFVSINQANVNGYSFVWTIISRRSVNRAGTRLFSRGIDDNGNCANYVETEQIVEYDGERISFVQTRGSIPGYWRQTPNLRYKPPPEIVEGKDHLTACAKHFDGQFMMYGRQVIINLIDHRGPEDVLEKFYSSLIQQLNNPAVRYEAFDFHAECRKMRFDRLNILVDRLAHEQDEFSIFHLHKDGTLLSSQEGVFRTNCIDCLDRTNVVQSMLAKRSLTNILTKLGILHSGQSLSSTPSFEMLFKSVWSDNADLIATQYTGTGALKTDVTRIGKRTKAGLLKDGVNALQRYYLNNFCDGFRQDSIDFFLGNYVIPEGEGLVIPSPLDTSRGWKYGTFPSVLMFAVAMFFASAILPQEYNTENLLFLLFWGAMVGVTTAGIFRYGSEFVDWPRLRPPTHIDA
;
A
#
# COMPACT_ATOMS: atom_id res chain seq x y z
N MET A 1 -24.71 3.99 20.06
CA MET A 1 -23.43 4.15 19.35
C MET A 1 -22.80 2.77 19.23
N SER A 2 -22.62 2.31 17.99
CA SER A 2 -22.05 1.01 17.60
C SER A 2 -20.52 1.03 17.53
N ASP A 3 -19.92 2.03 18.17
CA ASP A 3 -18.50 2.32 18.14
C ASP A 3 -17.68 1.16 18.73
N VAL A 4 -16.47 1.03 18.21
CA VAL A 4 -15.49 0.04 18.65
C VAL A 4 -15.02 0.42 20.05
N TYR A 5 -14.91 -0.56 20.94
CA TYR A 5 -14.35 -0.37 22.25
C TYR A 5 -12.87 -0.02 22.17
N ASP A 6 -12.51 1.01 22.92
CA ASP A 6 -11.16 1.39 23.21
C ASP A 6 -10.70 0.78 24.54
N ASP A 7 -9.38 0.83 24.78
CA ASP A 7 -8.68 0.50 26.02
C ASP A 7 -9.30 -0.69 26.79
N MET A 8 -8.77 -1.88 26.54
CA MET A 8 -9.28 -3.13 27.10
C MET A 8 -8.17 -3.85 27.87
N ASN A 9 -8.58 -4.62 28.88
CA ASN A 9 -7.71 -5.54 29.60
C ASN A 9 -7.82 -6.93 28.96
N LEU A 10 -6.70 -7.52 28.59
CA LEU A 10 -6.65 -8.91 28.13
C LEU A 10 -6.22 -9.80 29.30
N PHE A 11 -7.01 -10.83 29.57
CA PHE A 11 -6.71 -11.91 30.51
C PHE A 11 -6.56 -13.22 29.73
N ALA A 12 -5.66 -14.08 30.19
CA ALA A 12 -5.45 -15.40 29.61
C ALA A 12 -5.46 -16.48 30.70
N THR A 13 -6.31 -17.48 30.55
CA THR A 13 -6.28 -18.73 31.31
C THR A 13 -5.85 -19.86 30.37
N PRO A 14 -5.53 -21.07 30.86
CA PRO A 14 -5.21 -22.21 29.99
C PRO A 14 -6.32 -22.53 28.97
N GLU A 15 -7.58 -22.25 29.30
CA GLU A 15 -8.74 -22.61 28.48
C GLU A 15 -9.31 -21.45 27.67
N GLN A 16 -9.14 -20.20 28.11
CA GLN A 16 -9.86 -19.05 27.54
C GLN A 16 -9.00 -17.77 27.50
N PHE A 17 -9.22 -16.94 26.48
CA PHE A 17 -8.92 -15.51 26.55
C PHE A 17 -10.18 -14.76 26.96
N ILE A 18 -10.03 -13.79 27.85
CA ILE A 18 -11.11 -12.92 28.31
C ILE A 18 -10.67 -11.49 28.06
N ILE A 19 -11.47 -10.72 27.34
CA ILE A 19 -11.21 -9.32 27.02
C ILE A 19 -12.29 -8.47 27.67
N GLU A 20 -11.85 -7.56 28.54
CA GLU A 20 -12.70 -6.63 29.28
C GLU A 20 -12.46 -5.20 28.77
N PRO A 21 -13.45 -4.54 28.15
CA PRO A 21 -13.36 -3.13 27.83
C PRO A 21 -13.49 -2.26 29.08
N CYS A 22 -12.62 -1.25 29.20
CA CYS A 22 -12.62 -0.37 30.36
C CYS A 22 -13.95 0.39 30.48
N GLY A 23 -14.59 0.28 31.65
CA GLY A 23 -15.85 0.99 31.95
C GLY A 23 -17.09 0.45 31.23
N LYS A 24 -17.03 -0.76 30.64
CA LYS A 24 -18.19 -1.43 30.00
C LYS A 24 -18.57 -2.69 30.76
N ASN A 25 -19.83 -3.11 30.64
CA ASN A 25 -20.38 -4.29 31.30
C ASN A 25 -20.41 -5.54 30.39
N GLU A 26 -19.57 -5.59 29.36
CA GLU A 26 -19.47 -6.70 28.42
C GLU A 26 -18.10 -7.35 28.51
N LEU A 27 -18.03 -8.67 28.31
CA LEU A 27 -16.81 -9.45 28.23
C LEU A 27 -16.83 -10.23 26.93
N LEU A 28 -15.71 -10.21 26.21
CA LEU A 28 -15.46 -11.08 25.07
C LEU A 28 -14.66 -12.28 25.55
N ILE A 29 -15.21 -13.47 25.37
CA ILE A 29 -14.60 -14.74 25.75
C ILE A 29 -14.28 -15.52 24.50
N ILE A 30 -13.03 -15.95 24.39
CA ILE A 30 -12.53 -16.76 23.29
C ILE A 30 -11.99 -18.05 23.88
N ASP A 31 -12.61 -19.17 23.52
CA ASP A 31 -12.16 -20.50 23.92
C ASP A 31 -10.90 -20.89 23.13
N ARG A 32 -9.83 -21.23 23.85
CA ARG A 32 -8.51 -21.53 23.29
C ARG A 32 -8.45 -22.91 22.62
N ILE A 33 -9.38 -23.81 22.94
CA ILE A 33 -9.42 -25.19 22.44
C ILE A 33 -10.38 -25.28 21.26
N SER A 34 -11.62 -24.84 21.43
CA SER A 34 -12.65 -24.92 20.38
C SER A 34 -12.59 -23.77 19.37
N GLY A 35 -11.92 -22.66 19.73
CA GLY A 35 -11.97 -21.42 18.94
C GLY A 35 -13.33 -20.71 19.00
N GLY A 36 -14.24 -21.17 19.87
CA GLY A 36 -15.56 -20.57 20.05
C GLY A 36 -15.45 -19.18 20.67
N VAL A 37 -16.27 -18.24 20.17
CA VAL A 37 -16.25 -16.84 20.60
C VAL A 37 -17.63 -16.48 21.11
N LYS A 38 -17.70 -15.86 22.28
CA LYS A 38 -18.96 -15.42 22.90
C LYS A 38 -18.77 -14.05 23.55
N VAL A 39 -19.78 -13.19 23.41
CA VAL A 39 -19.87 -11.94 24.16
C VAL A 39 -20.94 -12.13 25.24
N GLN A 40 -20.62 -11.79 26.48
CA GLN A 40 -21.55 -11.92 27.61
C GLN A 40 -21.43 -10.73 28.56
N ALA A 41 -22.40 -10.57 29.46
CA ALA A 41 -22.31 -9.55 30.49
C ALA A 41 -21.15 -9.84 31.47
N ARG A 42 -20.63 -8.78 32.10
CA ARG A 42 -19.56 -8.90 33.11
C ARG A 42 -20.01 -9.78 34.28
N THR A 43 -19.24 -10.83 34.54
CA THR A 43 -19.46 -11.79 35.64
C THR A 43 -18.19 -11.92 36.49
N ASN A 44 -18.28 -12.69 37.59
CA ASN A 44 -17.15 -12.91 38.52
C ASN A 44 -15.98 -13.74 37.92
N GLN A 45 -16.02 -14.09 36.63
CA GLN A 45 -14.97 -14.89 35.97
C GLN A 45 -13.59 -14.23 35.96
N ILE A 46 -13.53 -12.90 36.04
CA ILE A 46 -12.29 -12.13 36.14
C ILE A 46 -11.78 -11.99 37.59
N GLN A 47 -12.54 -12.47 38.58
CA GLN A 47 -12.19 -12.29 39.99
C GLN A 47 -10.96 -13.13 40.34
N GLY A 48 -9.88 -12.47 40.77
CA GLY A 48 -8.59 -13.12 41.07
C GLY A 48 -7.68 -13.33 39.85
N LEU A 49 -8.10 -12.91 38.64
CA LEU A 49 -7.22 -12.89 37.48
C LEU A 49 -6.50 -11.54 37.36
N HIS A 50 -5.23 -11.59 36.96
CA HIS A 50 -4.47 -10.40 36.60
C HIS A 50 -4.41 -10.27 35.07
N PRO A 51 -4.58 -9.05 34.53
CA PRO A 51 -4.47 -8.84 33.10
C PRO A 51 -3.04 -9.11 32.64
N ILE A 52 -2.90 -9.85 31.54
CA ILE A 52 -1.58 -10.13 30.95
C ILE A 52 -1.01 -8.89 30.26
N CYS A 53 -1.89 -8.10 29.62
CA CYS A 53 -1.54 -6.82 29.02
C CYS A 53 -2.78 -5.95 28.84
N ARG A 54 -2.53 -4.67 28.57
CA ARG A 54 -3.55 -3.76 28.06
C ARG A 54 -3.48 -3.76 26.54
N ILE A 55 -4.65 -3.75 25.92
CA ILE A 55 -4.79 -3.71 24.46
C ILE A 55 -5.66 -2.51 24.09
N CYS A 56 -5.39 -1.92 22.94
CA CYS A 56 -6.20 -0.85 22.38
C CYS A 56 -7.15 -1.34 21.28
N GLY A 57 -7.08 -2.61 20.88
CA GLY A 57 -7.98 -3.18 19.87
C GLY A 57 -7.73 -4.65 19.59
N VAL A 58 -8.77 -5.39 19.17
CA VAL A 58 -8.62 -6.74 18.61
C VAL A 58 -8.48 -6.63 17.10
N LEU A 59 -7.37 -7.11 16.56
CA LEU A 59 -7.04 -6.98 15.13
C LEU A 59 -7.48 -8.19 14.30
N GLY A 60 -7.66 -9.36 14.91
CA GLY A 60 -8.07 -10.56 14.20
C GLY A 60 -7.52 -11.84 14.79
N VAL A 61 -7.76 -12.94 14.09
CA VAL A 61 -7.14 -14.25 14.33
C VAL A 61 -6.48 -14.75 13.06
N VAL A 62 -5.24 -15.23 13.19
CA VAL A 62 -4.51 -15.89 12.11
C VAL A 62 -4.41 -17.39 12.39
N LYS A 63 -4.64 -18.22 11.37
CA LYS A 63 -4.42 -19.67 11.43
C LYS A 63 -3.01 -19.95 10.90
N LEU A 64 -2.11 -20.39 11.77
CA LEU A 64 -0.77 -20.86 11.41
C LEU A 64 -0.70 -22.40 11.48
N THR A 65 0.42 -22.99 11.09
CA THR A 65 0.64 -24.44 11.20
C THR A 65 0.50 -24.95 12.64
N ALA A 66 0.91 -24.15 13.63
CA ALA A 66 0.76 -24.48 15.06
C ALA A 66 -0.66 -24.29 15.61
N GLY A 67 -1.58 -23.73 14.83
CA GLY A 67 -2.96 -23.42 15.24
C GLY A 67 -3.28 -21.92 15.22
N LEU A 68 -4.37 -21.56 15.90
CA LEU A 68 -4.89 -20.19 15.91
C LEU A 68 -4.02 -19.28 16.79
N HIS A 69 -3.82 -18.06 16.33
CA HIS A 69 -3.15 -17.00 17.09
C HIS A 69 -4.03 -15.75 17.10
N LEU A 70 -4.22 -15.18 18.29
CA LEU A 70 -4.93 -13.93 18.52
C LEU A 70 -3.99 -12.76 18.22
N VAL A 71 -4.42 -11.82 17.38
CA VAL A 71 -3.67 -10.61 17.06
C VAL A 71 -4.35 -9.41 17.72
N VAL A 72 -3.61 -8.68 18.54
CA VAL A 72 -4.11 -7.51 19.29
C VAL A 72 -3.21 -6.30 19.08
N ALA A 73 -3.80 -5.12 19.09
CA ALA A 73 -3.07 -3.86 19.14
C ALA A 73 -2.79 -3.51 20.61
N THR A 74 -1.53 -3.21 20.95
CA THR A 74 -1.14 -2.88 22.33
C THR A 74 -0.91 -1.39 22.53
N HIS A 75 -0.40 -0.71 21.50
CA HIS A 75 -0.11 0.73 21.55
C HIS A 75 -0.61 1.43 20.29
N ARG A 76 -0.99 2.70 20.47
CA ARG A 76 -1.48 3.59 19.41
C ARG A 76 -0.84 4.97 19.56
N ILE A 77 -0.58 5.63 18.44
CA ILE A 77 -0.07 7.01 18.39
C ILE A 77 -1.19 7.93 17.91
N PHE A 78 -1.39 9.04 18.61
CA PHE A 78 -2.34 10.08 18.22
C PHE A 78 -1.87 10.78 16.94
N VAL A 79 -2.73 10.85 15.93
CA VAL A 79 -2.42 11.52 14.65
C VAL A 79 -3.07 12.89 14.58
N GLY A 80 -4.33 13.00 15.01
CA GLY A 80 -5.08 14.26 14.96
C GLY A 80 -6.58 14.05 15.17
N ILE A 81 -7.32 15.15 15.06
CA ILE A 81 -8.79 15.16 15.15
C ILE A 81 -9.33 15.54 13.77
N LEU A 82 -10.23 14.72 13.24
CA LEU A 82 -10.94 14.93 11.99
C LEU A 82 -12.42 14.85 12.27
N ASN A 83 -13.22 15.86 11.90
CA ASN A 83 -14.65 15.86 12.14
C ASN A 83 -15.02 15.61 13.63
N GLY A 84 -14.23 16.19 14.54
CA GLY A 84 -14.38 15.99 15.99
C GLY A 84 -14.06 14.57 16.50
N GLN A 85 -13.61 13.67 15.62
CA GLN A 85 -13.24 12.29 15.95
C GLN A 85 -11.72 12.12 15.93
N ILE A 86 -11.21 11.28 16.83
CA ILE A 86 -9.77 11.06 16.97
C ILE A 86 -9.31 10.00 15.98
N ILE A 87 -8.22 10.30 15.28
CA ILE A 87 -7.53 9.37 14.39
C ILE A 87 -6.23 8.89 15.04
N TRP A 88 -6.00 7.58 14.94
CA TRP A 88 -4.87 6.89 15.54
C TRP A 88 -4.04 6.16 14.49
N GLN A 89 -2.76 5.98 14.77
CA GLN A 89 -1.85 5.09 14.06
C GLN A 89 -1.52 3.89 14.96
N LEU A 90 -1.49 2.68 14.40
CA LEU A 90 -1.03 1.49 15.11
C LEU A 90 0.47 1.64 15.41
N ALA A 91 0.86 1.47 16.68
CA ALA A 91 2.25 1.61 17.11
C ALA A 91 2.88 0.26 17.45
N CYS A 92 2.17 -0.57 18.23
CA CYS A 92 2.62 -1.91 18.62
C CYS A 92 1.47 -2.90 18.58
N TYR A 93 1.81 -4.17 18.38
CA TYR A 93 0.89 -5.30 18.35
C TYR A 93 1.51 -6.50 19.04
N ASP A 94 0.67 -7.45 19.48
CA ASP A 94 1.09 -8.76 19.97
C ASP A 94 0.36 -9.86 19.20
N ILE A 95 1.05 -10.99 19.00
CA ILE A 95 0.51 -12.22 18.39
C ILE A 95 0.60 -13.33 19.43
N ILE A 96 -0.55 -13.77 19.94
CA ILE A 96 -0.65 -14.66 21.09
C ILE A 96 -1.22 -16.01 20.65
N PRO A 97 -0.50 -17.13 20.81
CA PRO A 97 -0.99 -18.45 20.41
C PRO A 97 -2.15 -18.91 21.30
N TYR A 98 -3.18 -19.48 20.69
CA TYR A 98 -4.28 -20.11 21.42
C TYR A 98 -3.75 -21.27 22.25
N ILE A 99 -2.88 -22.11 21.71
CA ILE A 99 -2.24 -23.19 22.47
C ILE A 99 -0.73 -22.91 22.50
N PRO A 100 -0.10 -22.66 23.67
CA PRO A 100 1.33 -22.33 23.73
C PRO A 100 2.25 -23.49 23.33
N SER A 101 1.75 -24.73 23.43
CA SER A 101 2.53 -25.92 23.14
C SER A 101 2.62 -26.21 21.65
N VAL A 102 3.85 -26.34 21.16
CA VAL A 102 4.19 -26.73 19.77
C VAL A 102 4.76 -28.16 19.69
N THR A 103 4.54 -28.99 20.72
CA THR A 103 5.09 -30.36 20.78
C THR A 103 4.51 -31.30 19.74
N HIS A 104 3.31 -31.01 19.25
CA HIS A 104 2.62 -31.78 18.21
C HIS A 104 3.20 -31.56 16.80
N LEU A 105 4.10 -30.58 16.62
CA LEU A 105 4.70 -30.25 15.34
C LEU A 105 6.05 -30.93 15.12
N THR A 106 6.29 -31.40 13.90
CA THR A 106 7.62 -31.82 13.45
C THR A 106 8.59 -30.63 13.36
N MET A 107 9.90 -30.90 13.27
CA MET A 107 10.90 -29.83 13.14
C MET A 107 10.70 -28.99 11.86
N ASN A 108 10.27 -29.61 10.76
CA ASN A 108 9.97 -28.90 9.51
C ASN A 108 8.75 -27.98 9.67
N GLN A 109 7.67 -28.49 10.29
CA GLN A 109 6.48 -27.69 10.56
C GLN A 109 6.74 -26.52 11.51
N LYS A 110 7.64 -26.68 12.50
CA LYS A 110 8.07 -25.57 13.35
C LYS A 110 8.74 -24.46 12.53
N LYS A 111 9.60 -24.83 11.57
CA LYS A 111 10.26 -23.88 10.66
C LYS A 111 9.25 -23.19 9.73
N GLN A 112 8.29 -23.93 9.19
CA GLN A 112 7.20 -23.39 8.37
C GLN A 112 6.33 -22.42 9.18
N ASN A 113 5.94 -22.80 10.40
CA ASN A 113 5.18 -21.96 11.31
C ASN A 113 5.90 -20.62 11.59
N GLU A 114 7.20 -20.67 11.88
CA GLU A 114 8.00 -19.45 12.10
C GLU A 114 8.05 -18.58 10.84
N THR A 115 8.11 -19.20 9.65
CA THR A 115 8.08 -18.48 8.37
C THR A 115 6.76 -17.74 8.18
N TYR A 116 5.62 -18.40 8.44
CA TYR A 116 4.30 -17.75 8.40
C TYR A 116 4.14 -16.66 9.46
N LEU A 117 4.69 -16.87 10.67
CA LEU A 117 4.67 -15.85 11.72
C LEU A 117 5.48 -14.61 11.31
N GLN A 118 6.63 -14.80 10.68
CA GLN A 118 7.44 -13.72 10.11
C GLN A 118 6.72 -12.97 8.99
N MET A 119 5.91 -13.66 8.17
CA MET A 119 5.07 -13.02 7.16
C MET A 119 4.03 -12.08 7.78
N VAL A 120 3.35 -12.51 8.85
CA VAL A 120 2.39 -11.66 9.58
C VAL A 120 3.09 -10.46 10.21
N ARG A 121 4.23 -10.68 10.89
CA ARG A 121 5.03 -9.61 11.50
C ARG A 121 5.48 -8.59 10.47
N LYS A 122 6.05 -9.04 9.34
CA LYS A 122 6.52 -8.17 8.26
C LYS A 122 5.42 -7.26 7.71
N ASN A 123 4.17 -7.70 7.72
CA ASN A 123 3.02 -6.89 7.33
C ASN A 123 2.72 -5.82 8.39
N LEU A 124 2.60 -6.22 9.67
CA LEU A 124 2.22 -5.35 10.79
C LEU A 124 3.32 -4.38 11.25
N ASP A 125 4.60 -4.69 11.02
CA ASP A 125 5.74 -3.84 11.38
C ASP A 125 5.82 -2.54 10.56
N MET A 126 5.00 -2.42 9.52
CA MET A 126 4.97 -1.21 8.69
C MET A 126 4.20 -0.08 9.41
N PRO A 127 4.75 1.14 9.51
CA PRO A 127 4.11 2.27 10.19
C PRO A 127 3.05 2.95 9.30
N ILE A 128 2.09 2.18 8.80
CA ILE A 128 1.14 2.59 7.74
C ILE A 128 -0.33 2.29 8.09
N PHE A 129 -0.57 1.72 9.27
CA PHE A 129 -1.91 1.35 9.71
C PHE A 129 -2.52 2.49 10.51
N TYR A 130 -3.70 2.92 10.07
CA TYR A 130 -4.48 3.97 10.72
C TYR A 130 -5.88 3.45 11.02
N PHE A 131 -6.46 3.94 12.10
CA PHE A 131 -7.81 3.59 12.51
C PHE A 131 -8.44 4.70 13.36
N SER A 132 -9.74 4.59 13.57
CA SER A 132 -10.48 5.34 14.58
C SER A 132 -11.53 4.42 15.17
N TYR A 133 -11.94 4.68 16.41
CA TYR A 133 -12.97 3.90 17.10
C TYR A 133 -14.39 4.30 16.66
N THR A 134 -14.51 5.53 16.15
CA THR A 134 -15.77 6.23 15.95
C THR A 134 -15.91 6.72 14.50
N TYR A 135 -14.81 7.05 13.84
CA TYR A 135 -14.79 7.53 12.45
C TYR A 135 -14.42 6.42 11.46
N ASP A 136 -15.19 6.32 10.38
CA ASP A 136 -14.87 5.37 9.32
C ASP A 136 -13.82 5.93 8.36
N LEU A 137 -12.57 5.52 8.52
CA LEU A 137 -11.50 5.94 7.61
C LEU A 137 -11.58 5.30 6.23
N THR A 138 -12.43 4.29 6.00
CA THR A 138 -12.46 3.54 4.73
C THR A 138 -13.30 4.22 3.65
N HIS A 139 -14.21 5.11 4.05
CA HIS A 139 -15.05 5.89 3.14
C HIS A 139 -14.55 7.32 2.99
N SER A 140 -14.80 7.92 1.83
CA SER A 140 -14.66 9.38 1.68
C SER A 140 -15.76 10.10 2.45
N LEU A 141 -15.53 11.37 2.74
CA LEU A 141 -16.50 12.23 3.42
C LEU A 141 -17.85 12.27 2.66
N GLN A 142 -17.80 12.33 1.33
CA GLN A 142 -18.98 12.26 0.48
C GLN A 142 -19.72 10.93 0.60
N ARG A 143 -19.00 9.79 0.55
CA ARG A 143 -19.62 8.47 0.72
C ARG A 143 -20.28 8.35 2.08
N LEU A 144 -19.61 8.78 3.15
CA LEU A 144 -20.18 8.75 4.50
C LEU A 144 -21.45 9.58 4.63
N ASN A 145 -21.49 10.76 4.02
CA ASN A 145 -22.66 11.62 4.04
C ASN A 145 -23.83 11.03 3.22
N SER A 146 -23.52 10.29 2.16
CA SER A 146 -24.52 9.66 1.28
C SER A 146 -25.13 8.38 1.88
N MET A 147 -24.54 7.82 2.94
CA MET A 147 -25.04 6.58 3.56
C MET A 147 -26.32 6.83 4.38
N PRO A 148 -27.30 5.90 4.35
CA PRO A 148 -28.49 6.00 5.19
C PRO A 148 -28.14 6.05 6.69
N PRO A 149 -28.87 6.84 7.52
CA PRO A 149 -28.63 6.91 8.97
C PRO A 149 -28.66 5.55 9.67
N ASP A 150 -29.49 4.62 9.19
CA ASP A 150 -29.56 3.25 9.75
C ASP A 150 -28.30 2.44 9.45
N PHE A 151 -27.68 2.65 8.29
CA PHE A 151 -26.42 1.99 7.95
C PHE A 151 -25.28 2.44 8.88
N LEU A 152 -25.30 3.71 9.30
CA LEU A 152 -24.35 4.24 10.27
C LEU A 152 -24.51 3.64 11.68
N LYS A 153 -25.64 2.99 11.98
CA LYS A 153 -25.85 2.27 13.26
C LYS A 153 -25.22 0.87 13.27
N ASN A 154 -24.79 0.36 12.12
CA ASN A 154 -24.07 -0.92 12.04
C ASN A 154 -22.70 -0.83 12.73
N GLY A 155 -22.11 -1.98 13.05
CA GLY A 155 -20.74 -2.04 13.59
C GLY A 155 -19.72 -1.46 12.61
N MET A 156 -18.58 -1.01 13.13
CA MET A 156 -17.56 -0.34 12.31
C MET A 156 -17.10 -1.19 11.13
N LEU A 157 -16.86 -2.49 11.35
CA LEU A 157 -16.46 -3.42 10.31
C LEU A 157 -17.57 -3.66 9.27
N ASP A 158 -18.83 -3.71 9.68
CA ASP A 158 -19.96 -4.03 8.79
C ASP A 158 -20.28 -2.88 7.83
N ARG A 159 -20.03 -1.63 8.25
CA ARG A 159 -20.27 -0.43 7.42
C ARG A 159 -19.06 0.01 6.60
N ALA A 160 -17.87 -0.49 6.93
CA ALA A 160 -16.64 -0.14 6.26
C ALA A 160 -16.63 -0.59 4.79
N ASP A 161 -15.94 0.18 3.96
CA ASP A 161 -15.62 -0.20 2.58
C ASP A 161 -14.61 -1.34 2.61
N GLU A 162 -15.04 -2.55 2.27
CA GLU A 162 -14.20 -3.75 2.31
C GLU A 162 -12.91 -3.60 1.50
N ARG A 163 -12.91 -2.74 0.46
CA ARG A 163 -11.72 -2.47 -0.34
C ARG A 163 -10.59 -1.90 0.50
N PHE A 164 -10.86 -1.22 1.59
CA PHE A 164 -9.87 -0.49 2.39
C PHE A 164 -9.70 -1.03 3.83
N VAL A 165 -10.32 -2.16 4.17
CA VAL A 165 -10.14 -2.85 5.46
C VAL A 165 -9.05 -3.90 5.35
N TRP A 166 -7.81 -3.54 5.71
CA TRP A 166 -6.64 -4.38 5.47
C TRP A 166 -6.64 -5.69 6.29
N ASN A 167 -7.10 -5.65 7.54
CA ASN A 167 -7.24 -6.83 8.40
C ASN A 167 -8.62 -7.49 8.31
N GLY A 168 -9.41 -7.17 7.28
CA GLY A 168 -10.79 -7.65 7.14
C GLY A 168 -10.87 -9.19 7.11
N HIS A 169 -9.92 -9.84 6.43
CA HIS A 169 -9.85 -11.31 6.37
C HIS A 169 -9.69 -11.94 7.76
N ILE A 170 -8.72 -11.45 8.54
CA ILE A 170 -8.41 -12.03 9.86
C ILE A 170 -9.45 -11.67 10.92
N LEU A 171 -10.18 -10.56 10.76
CA LEU A 171 -11.34 -10.22 11.60
C LEU A 171 -12.54 -11.14 11.34
N LYS A 172 -12.79 -11.50 10.08
CA LYS A 172 -13.90 -12.40 9.69
C LYS A 172 -13.75 -13.84 10.23
N ASN A 173 -12.57 -14.21 10.74
CA ASN A 173 -12.35 -15.51 11.38
C ASN A 173 -13.10 -15.67 12.71
N PHE A 174 -13.44 -14.57 13.37
CA PHE A 174 -14.34 -14.59 14.52
C PHE A 174 -15.78 -14.75 14.02
N LYS A 175 -16.29 -15.98 13.98
CA LYS A 175 -17.68 -16.31 13.56
C LYS A 175 -18.73 -15.89 14.60
N CYS A 176 -18.69 -14.63 15.06
CA CYS A 176 -19.47 -14.10 16.19
C CYS A 176 -19.94 -12.67 15.89
N PRO A 177 -21.20 -12.47 15.46
CA PRO A 177 -21.76 -11.15 15.18
C PRO A 177 -21.74 -10.21 16.40
N GLU A 178 -21.82 -10.73 17.62
CA GLU A 178 -21.82 -9.95 18.84
C GLU A 178 -20.46 -9.27 19.10
N MET A 179 -19.38 -9.75 18.46
CA MET A 179 -18.03 -9.21 18.58
C MET A 179 -17.81 -7.88 17.81
N ARG A 180 -18.82 -7.38 17.08
CA ARG A 180 -18.71 -6.17 16.24
C ARG A 180 -18.06 -4.96 16.94
N ARG A 181 -18.29 -4.78 18.24
CA ARG A 181 -17.72 -3.68 19.03
C ARG A 181 -16.29 -3.92 19.50
N PHE A 182 -15.78 -5.15 19.42
CA PHE A 182 -14.39 -5.47 19.76
C PHE A 182 -13.47 -5.49 18.52
N ALA A 183 -14.06 -5.71 17.33
CA ALA A 183 -13.34 -5.78 16.07
C ALA A 183 -12.85 -4.39 15.62
N LEU A 184 -11.52 -4.21 15.56
CA LEU A 184 -10.91 -2.96 15.12
C LEU A 184 -10.42 -3.07 13.67
N PRO A 185 -11.13 -2.48 12.69
CA PRO A 185 -10.66 -2.43 11.31
C PRO A 185 -9.49 -1.46 11.16
N LEU A 186 -8.48 -1.88 10.38
CA LEU A 186 -7.30 -1.09 10.05
C LEU A 186 -7.32 -0.68 8.58
N MET A 187 -7.05 0.59 8.32
CA MET A 187 -6.79 1.12 6.99
C MET A 187 -5.28 1.23 6.76
N VAL A 188 -4.83 0.82 5.57
CA VAL A 188 -3.42 0.98 5.16
C VAL A 188 -3.27 2.15 4.20
N GLY A 189 -2.33 3.04 4.49
CA GLY A 189 -2.02 4.16 3.61
C GLY A 189 -1.29 5.30 4.29
N PHE A 190 -1.89 6.50 4.27
CA PHE A 190 -1.33 7.72 4.86
C PHE A 190 -2.45 8.60 5.43
N VAL A 191 -2.23 9.14 6.62
CA VAL A 191 -3.09 10.18 7.20
C VAL A 191 -2.21 11.28 7.77
N SER A 192 -2.49 12.52 7.37
CA SER A 192 -1.85 13.72 7.95
C SER A 192 -2.91 14.78 8.15
N ILE A 193 -3.05 15.26 9.39
CA ILE A 193 -4.01 16.28 9.82
C ILE A 193 -3.19 17.46 10.31
N ASN A 194 -3.36 18.63 9.68
CA ASN A 194 -2.51 19.78 9.93
C ASN A 194 -3.36 21.03 10.21
N GLN A 195 -3.00 21.77 11.26
CA GLN A 195 -3.52 23.12 11.46
C GLN A 195 -2.76 24.09 10.55
N ALA A 196 -3.45 24.70 9.60
CA ALA A 196 -2.89 25.67 8.67
C ALA A 196 -3.38 27.08 8.99
N ASN A 197 -2.55 28.08 8.68
CA ASN A 197 -2.93 29.50 8.75
C ASN A 197 -2.54 30.19 7.44
N VAL A 198 -3.52 30.85 6.82
CA VAL A 198 -3.36 31.63 5.59
C VAL A 198 -4.14 32.93 5.75
N ASN A 199 -3.52 34.07 5.45
CA ASN A 199 -4.12 35.41 5.58
C ASN A 199 -4.76 35.70 6.96
N GLY A 200 -4.25 35.09 8.04
CA GLY A 200 -4.79 35.24 9.40
C GLY A 200 -5.93 34.29 9.73
N TYR A 201 -6.48 33.55 8.77
CA TYR A 201 -7.50 32.54 8.99
C TYR A 201 -6.86 31.19 9.29
N SER A 202 -7.34 30.52 10.33
CA SER A 202 -6.88 29.19 10.71
C SER A 202 -7.91 28.13 10.31
N PHE A 203 -7.46 27.08 9.65
CA PHE A 203 -8.29 25.96 9.19
C PHE A 203 -7.55 24.64 9.35
N VAL A 204 -8.28 23.52 9.39
CA VAL A 204 -7.68 22.19 9.40
C VAL A 204 -7.57 21.68 7.97
N TRP A 205 -6.37 21.25 7.59
CA TRP A 205 -6.08 20.65 6.30
C TRP A 205 -5.60 19.22 6.47
N THR A 206 -6.34 18.28 5.88
CA THR A 206 -6.11 16.85 6.05
C THR A 206 -5.90 16.18 4.70
N ILE A 207 -4.92 15.28 4.62
CA ILE A 207 -4.73 14.35 3.51
C ILE A 207 -4.90 12.92 4.02
N ILE A 208 -5.76 12.14 3.37
CA ILE A 208 -5.95 10.71 3.61
C ILE A 208 -5.69 9.98 2.29
N SER A 209 -4.73 9.05 2.28
CA SER A 209 -4.59 8.09 1.18
C SER A 209 -4.92 6.69 1.70
N ARG A 210 -5.85 6.00 1.06
CA ARG A 210 -6.28 4.64 1.40
C ARG A 210 -5.88 3.68 0.28
N ARG A 211 -5.17 2.61 0.61
CA ARG A 211 -4.79 1.58 -0.35
C ARG A 211 -5.78 0.43 -0.35
N SER A 212 -6.16 -0.03 -1.54
CA SER A 212 -7.06 -1.17 -1.66
C SER A 212 -6.36 -2.49 -1.32
N VAL A 213 -7.09 -3.41 -0.70
CA VAL A 213 -6.71 -4.81 -0.49
C VAL A 213 -6.79 -5.62 -1.78
N ASN A 214 -7.66 -5.23 -2.71
CA ASN A 214 -7.87 -5.95 -3.95
C ASN A 214 -6.61 -5.87 -4.83
N ARG A 215 -6.11 -7.03 -5.25
CA ARG A 215 -4.89 -7.16 -6.06
C ARG A 215 -3.69 -6.37 -5.48
N ALA A 216 -3.60 -6.27 -4.16
CA ALA A 216 -2.45 -5.66 -3.50
C ALA A 216 -1.19 -6.51 -3.69
N GLY A 217 -0.04 -5.86 -3.86
CA GLY A 217 1.22 -6.60 -3.97
C GLY A 217 2.43 -5.71 -4.20
N THR A 218 3.54 -6.36 -4.48
CA THR A 218 4.83 -5.72 -4.74
C THR A 218 4.94 -5.26 -6.20
N ARG A 219 5.95 -4.43 -6.48
CA ARG A 219 6.09 -3.73 -7.75
C ARG A 219 6.08 -4.64 -8.97
N LEU A 220 6.84 -5.71 -8.95
CA LEU A 220 7.02 -6.56 -10.13
C LEU A 220 6.10 -7.80 -10.12
N PHE A 221 5.53 -8.16 -8.97
CA PHE A 221 4.64 -9.31 -8.85
C PHE A 221 3.14 -8.96 -8.92
N SER A 222 2.75 -7.69 -8.71
CA SER A 222 1.36 -7.25 -8.83
C SER A 222 1.21 -6.05 -9.78
N ARG A 223 0.75 -6.35 -11.00
CA ARG A 223 0.48 -5.39 -12.10
C ARG A 223 -0.82 -5.73 -12.82
N GLY A 224 -1.35 -4.73 -13.53
CA GLY A 224 -2.54 -4.88 -14.35
C GLY A 224 -3.80 -5.09 -13.52
N ILE A 225 -4.76 -5.76 -14.15
CA ILE A 225 -6.10 -6.02 -13.63
C ILE A 225 -6.32 -7.50 -13.29
N ASP A 226 -7.25 -7.80 -12.38
CA ASP A 226 -7.77 -9.16 -12.18
C ASP A 226 -9.08 -9.40 -12.95
N ASP A 227 -9.59 -10.65 -12.90
CA ASP A 227 -10.81 -11.06 -13.61
C ASP A 227 -12.09 -10.41 -13.04
N ASN A 228 -12.01 -9.80 -11.85
CA ASN A 228 -13.09 -9.08 -11.18
C ASN A 228 -13.08 -7.57 -11.49
N GLY A 229 -12.13 -7.09 -12.29
CA GLY A 229 -12.01 -5.66 -12.63
C GLY A 229 -11.21 -4.84 -11.61
N ASN A 230 -10.54 -5.46 -10.64
CA ASN A 230 -9.70 -4.75 -9.68
C ASN A 230 -8.31 -4.50 -10.23
N CYS A 231 -7.93 -3.23 -10.29
CA CYS A 231 -6.58 -2.83 -10.66
C CYS A 231 -5.60 -3.01 -9.49
N ALA A 232 -4.41 -3.49 -9.79
CA ALA A 232 -3.35 -3.61 -8.80
C ALA A 232 -2.98 -2.24 -8.21
N ASN A 233 -2.68 -2.24 -6.90
CA ASN A 233 -2.18 -1.07 -6.15
C ASN A 233 -3.07 0.17 -6.29
N TYR A 234 -4.38 -0.05 -6.30
CA TYR A 234 -5.36 1.02 -6.29
C TYR A 234 -5.27 1.83 -4.99
N VAL A 235 -5.22 3.16 -5.11
CA VAL A 235 -5.21 4.08 -3.98
C VAL A 235 -6.19 5.21 -4.24
N GLU A 236 -7.02 5.49 -3.24
CA GLU A 236 -7.87 6.68 -3.17
C GLU A 236 -7.16 7.72 -2.29
N THR A 237 -6.98 8.93 -2.79
CA THR A 237 -6.42 10.06 -2.03
C THR A 237 -7.49 11.14 -1.89
N GLU A 238 -7.81 11.48 -0.66
CA GLU A 238 -8.79 12.49 -0.28
C GLU A 238 -8.09 13.66 0.42
N GLN A 239 -8.39 14.87 -0.03
CA GLN A 239 -8.02 16.11 0.62
C GLN A 239 -9.25 16.70 1.29
N ILE A 240 -9.17 16.97 2.60
CA ILE A 240 -10.25 17.53 3.41
C ILE A 240 -9.83 18.88 3.98
N VAL A 241 -10.75 19.84 3.95
CA VAL A 241 -10.62 21.15 4.60
C VAL A 241 -11.79 21.32 5.59
N GLU A 242 -11.47 21.63 6.84
CA GLU A 242 -12.46 22.00 7.86
C GLU A 242 -12.22 23.44 8.31
N TYR A 243 -13.26 24.27 8.17
CA TYR A 243 -13.20 25.70 8.52
C TYR A 243 -14.58 26.20 8.93
N ASP A 244 -14.68 26.85 10.10
CA ASP A 244 -15.92 27.41 10.66
C ASP A 244 -17.14 26.45 10.64
N GLY A 245 -16.89 25.16 10.90
CA GLY A 245 -17.91 24.11 10.86
C GLY A 245 -18.25 23.58 9.47
N GLU A 246 -17.80 24.22 8.40
CA GLU A 246 -17.90 23.69 7.04
C GLU A 246 -16.88 22.58 6.79
N ARG A 247 -17.27 21.60 5.97
CA ARG A 247 -16.43 20.45 5.63
C ARG A 247 -16.42 20.25 4.12
N ILE A 248 -15.23 20.27 3.56
CA ILE A 248 -15.04 20.21 2.12
C ILE A 248 -14.07 19.08 1.80
N SER A 249 -14.37 18.28 0.78
CA SER A 249 -13.54 17.16 0.35
C SER A 249 -13.32 17.13 -1.16
N PHE A 250 -12.10 16.75 -1.55
CA PHE A 250 -11.69 16.50 -2.92
C PHE A 250 -10.99 15.14 -3.02
N VAL A 251 -11.55 14.24 -3.82
CA VAL A 251 -11.07 12.86 -3.99
C VAL A 251 -10.41 12.68 -5.36
N GLN A 252 -9.31 11.93 -5.39
CA GLN A 252 -8.64 11.48 -6.60
C GLN A 252 -8.21 10.03 -6.47
N THR A 253 -8.01 9.36 -7.59
CA THR A 253 -7.64 7.93 -7.60
C THR A 253 -6.37 7.69 -8.39
N ARG A 254 -5.68 6.60 -8.06
CA ARG A 254 -4.55 6.09 -8.84
C ARG A 254 -4.52 4.57 -8.79
N GLY A 255 -3.85 3.95 -9.76
CA GLY A 255 -3.60 2.52 -9.73
C GLY A 255 -2.90 2.03 -10.99
N SER A 256 -2.81 0.70 -11.13
CA SER A 256 -2.31 0.10 -12.37
C SER A 256 -3.26 0.34 -13.55
N ILE A 257 -2.73 0.22 -14.77
CA ILE A 257 -3.53 0.27 -16.00
C ILE A 257 -4.54 -0.89 -15.99
N PRO A 258 -5.83 -0.64 -16.28
CA PRO A 258 -6.90 -1.62 -16.27
C PRO A 258 -6.85 -2.55 -17.49
N GLY A 259 -5.77 -3.33 -17.59
CA GLY A 259 -5.62 -4.39 -18.59
C GLY A 259 -4.71 -5.49 -18.06
N TYR A 260 -4.80 -6.69 -18.64
CA TYR A 260 -3.92 -7.79 -18.28
C TYR A 260 -2.50 -7.55 -18.82
N TRP A 261 -1.59 -7.13 -17.95
CA TRP A 261 -0.18 -6.98 -18.26
C TRP A 261 0.67 -7.33 -17.03
N ARG A 262 1.92 -7.71 -17.27
CA ARG A 262 2.89 -8.09 -16.25
C ARG A 262 4.24 -7.46 -16.51
N GLN A 263 5.07 -7.44 -15.47
CA GLN A 263 6.44 -6.95 -15.57
C GLN A 263 7.29 -7.75 -14.57
N THR A 264 7.70 -8.95 -14.99
CA THR A 264 8.35 -9.90 -14.07
C THR A 264 9.84 -9.60 -13.88
N PRO A 265 10.38 -9.79 -12.67
CA PRO A 265 11.80 -9.63 -12.38
C PRO A 265 12.66 -10.66 -13.13
N ASN A 266 13.82 -10.22 -13.63
CA ASN A 266 14.80 -11.06 -14.33
C ASN A 266 16.25 -10.58 -14.13
N LEU A 267 16.56 -9.98 -12.97
CA LEU A 267 17.81 -9.26 -12.66
C LEU A 267 18.11 -8.03 -13.53
N ARG A 268 17.34 -7.72 -14.58
CA ARG A 268 17.51 -6.43 -15.25
C ARG A 268 17.04 -5.31 -14.33
N TYR A 269 17.72 -4.17 -14.40
CA TYR A 269 17.33 -2.99 -13.62
C TYR A 269 15.88 -2.54 -13.92
N LYS A 270 15.45 -2.66 -15.19
CA LYS A 270 14.10 -2.36 -15.64
C LYS A 270 13.62 -3.43 -16.63
N PRO A 271 12.94 -4.50 -16.17
CA PRO A 271 12.34 -5.47 -17.07
C PRO A 271 11.26 -4.81 -17.97
N PRO A 272 11.15 -5.22 -19.25
CA PRO A 272 10.13 -4.68 -20.13
C PRO A 272 8.72 -5.13 -19.67
N PRO A 273 7.68 -4.29 -19.84
CA PRO A 273 6.31 -4.73 -19.64
C PRO A 273 5.86 -5.68 -20.75
N GLU A 274 5.02 -6.64 -20.39
CA GLU A 274 4.44 -7.64 -21.29
C GLU A 274 2.92 -7.62 -21.17
N ILE A 275 2.20 -7.58 -22.30
CA ILE A 275 0.75 -7.74 -22.34
C ILE A 275 0.45 -9.25 -22.31
N VAL A 276 -0.52 -9.65 -21.51
CA VAL A 276 -0.90 -11.07 -21.40
C VAL A 276 -1.83 -11.44 -22.55
N GLU A 277 -1.36 -12.27 -23.47
CA GLU A 277 -2.16 -12.74 -24.61
C GLU A 277 -3.27 -13.71 -24.18
N GLY A 278 -4.34 -13.80 -24.99
CA GLY A 278 -5.45 -14.74 -24.79
C GLY A 278 -6.44 -14.38 -23.68
N LYS A 279 -6.28 -13.24 -23.01
CA LYS A 279 -7.21 -12.71 -22.01
C LYS A 279 -8.14 -11.65 -22.63
N ASP A 280 -9.37 -11.56 -22.11
CA ASP A 280 -10.33 -10.54 -22.53
C ASP A 280 -10.10 -9.22 -21.79
N HIS A 281 -9.20 -8.40 -22.33
CA HIS A 281 -8.84 -7.10 -21.75
C HIS A 281 -10.02 -6.12 -21.73
N LEU A 282 -10.88 -6.14 -22.76
CA LEU A 282 -11.96 -5.16 -22.91
C LEU A 282 -13.03 -5.38 -21.84
N THR A 283 -13.45 -6.62 -21.62
CA THR A 283 -14.45 -6.94 -20.59
C THR A 283 -13.93 -6.61 -19.18
N ALA A 284 -12.67 -6.93 -18.87
CA ALA A 284 -12.09 -6.58 -17.57
C ALA A 284 -11.98 -5.06 -17.37
N CYS A 285 -11.59 -4.33 -18.42
CA CYS A 285 -11.52 -2.87 -18.41
C CYS A 285 -12.90 -2.23 -18.24
N ALA A 286 -13.92 -2.72 -18.95
CA ALA A 286 -15.30 -2.28 -18.82
C ALA A 286 -15.80 -2.46 -17.38
N LYS A 287 -15.65 -3.66 -16.81
CA LYS A 287 -16.00 -3.95 -15.41
C LYS A 287 -15.31 -3.01 -14.41
N HIS A 288 -14.04 -2.69 -14.65
CA HIS A 288 -13.32 -1.73 -13.81
C HIS A 288 -13.99 -0.36 -13.82
N PHE A 289 -14.24 0.18 -15.00
CA PHE A 289 -14.81 1.50 -15.15
C PHE A 289 -16.27 1.56 -14.71
N ASP A 290 -17.07 0.51 -14.91
CA ASP A 290 -18.42 0.41 -14.36
C ASP A 290 -18.40 0.59 -12.83
N GLY A 291 -17.48 -0.11 -12.14
CA GLY A 291 -17.27 0.07 -10.71
C GLY A 291 -16.79 1.49 -10.35
N GLN A 292 -15.92 2.11 -11.15
CA GLN A 292 -15.48 3.49 -10.93
C GLN A 292 -16.64 4.49 -11.10
N PHE A 293 -17.50 4.33 -12.10
CA PHE A 293 -18.63 5.23 -12.34
C PHE A 293 -19.63 5.16 -11.19
N MET A 294 -19.93 3.95 -10.71
CA MET A 294 -20.85 3.77 -9.57
C MET A 294 -20.35 4.48 -8.30
N MET A 295 -19.03 4.57 -8.10
CA MET A 295 -18.44 5.10 -6.87
C MET A 295 -18.07 6.58 -6.95
N TYR A 296 -17.64 7.05 -8.12
CA TYR A 296 -17.01 8.36 -8.29
C TYR A 296 -17.60 9.17 -9.45
N GLY A 297 -18.53 8.63 -10.23
CA GLY A 297 -19.03 9.27 -11.43
C GLY A 297 -17.99 9.33 -12.55
N ARG A 298 -17.96 10.43 -13.30
CA ARG A 298 -17.17 10.60 -14.53
C ARG A 298 -15.66 10.44 -14.26
N GLN A 299 -14.92 9.96 -15.26
CA GLN A 299 -13.52 9.61 -15.10
C GLN A 299 -12.66 10.38 -16.10
N VAL A 300 -11.62 11.06 -15.60
CA VAL A 300 -10.53 11.57 -16.44
C VAL A 300 -9.28 10.76 -16.14
N ILE A 301 -8.85 9.97 -17.11
CA ILE A 301 -7.66 9.13 -17.04
C ILE A 301 -6.47 9.98 -17.47
N ILE A 302 -5.50 10.14 -16.57
CA ILE A 302 -4.23 10.79 -16.86
C ILE A 302 -3.16 9.71 -16.93
N ASN A 303 -2.64 9.44 -18.13
CA ASN A 303 -1.59 8.46 -18.35
C ASN A 303 -0.23 9.15 -18.48
N LEU A 304 0.69 8.85 -17.55
CA LEU A 304 2.02 9.48 -17.45
C LEU A 304 3.17 8.61 -17.96
N ILE A 305 2.84 7.63 -18.81
CA ILE A 305 3.80 6.69 -19.41
C ILE A 305 4.70 7.41 -20.41
N ASP A 306 5.96 6.97 -20.49
CA ASP A 306 6.90 7.50 -21.47
C ASP A 306 6.53 6.99 -22.88
N HIS A 307 6.42 7.88 -23.87
CA HIS A 307 6.09 7.52 -25.26
C HIS A 307 7.31 6.99 -26.03
N ARG A 308 8.32 6.48 -25.31
CA ARG A 308 9.58 6.00 -25.87
C ARG A 308 10.03 4.73 -25.17
N GLY A 309 10.57 3.80 -25.96
CA GLY A 309 11.14 2.56 -25.46
C GLY A 309 10.07 1.55 -25.05
N PRO A 310 10.36 0.64 -24.10
CA PRO A 310 9.48 -0.48 -23.78
C PRO A 310 8.10 -0.08 -23.21
N GLU A 311 7.96 1.13 -22.65
CA GLU A 311 6.69 1.56 -22.05
C GLU A 311 5.65 1.98 -23.09
N ASP A 312 6.08 2.40 -24.28
CA ASP A 312 5.22 2.84 -25.39
C ASP A 312 4.24 1.74 -25.84
N VAL A 313 4.63 0.47 -25.66
CA VAL A 313 3.76 -0.69 -25.91
C VAL A 313 2.51 -0.64 -25.00
N LEU A 314 2.67 -0.28 -23.73
CA LEU A 314 1.54 -0.16 -22.80
C LEU A 314 0.70 1.09 -23.07
N GLU A 315 1.31 2.20 -23.49
CA GLU A 315 0.58 3.42 -23.85
C GLU A 315 -0.37 3.13 -25.01
N LYS A 316 0.17 2.61 -26.12
CA LYS A 316 -0.62 2.28 -27.31
C LYS A 316 -1.70 1.26 -27.02
N PHE A 317 -1.36 0.23 -26.25
CA PHE A 317 -2.33 -0.76 -25.79
C PHE A 317 -3.47 -0.09 -25.02
N TYR A 318 -3.17 0.73 -24.02
CA TYR A 318 -4.20 1.33 -23.18
C TYR A 318 -5.04 2.36 -23.94
N SER A 319 -4.41 3.18 -24.78
CA SER A 319 -5.09 4.12 -25.67
C SER A 319 -6.08 3.40 -26.59
N SER A 320 -5.65 2.30 -27.22
CA SER A 320 -6.53 1.48 -28.07
C SER A 320 -7.69 0.86 -27.28
N LEU A 321 -7.44 0.43 -26.04
CA LEU A 321 -8.44 -0.19 -25.18
C LEU A 321 -9.54 0.81 -24.77
N ILE A 322 -9.16 2.05 -24.43
CA ILE A 322 -10.12 3.10 -24.10
C ILE A 322 -10.91 3.54 -25.35
N GLN A 323 -10.26 3.62 -26.51
CA GLN A 323 -10.95 3.89 -27.77
C GLN A 323 -11.98 2.81 -28.11
N GLN A 324 -11.67 1.54 -27.87
CA GLN A 324 -12.61 0.43 -28.05
C GLN A 324 -13.75 0.45 -27.03
N LEU A 325 -13.47 0.83 -25.78
CA LEU A 325 -14.50 0.99 -24.75
C LEU A 325 -15.53 2.06 -25.13
N ASN A 326 -15.10 3.11 -25.85
CA ASN A 326 -15.93 4.18 -26.41
C ASN A 326 -16.99 4.72 -25.43
N ASN A 327 -16.60 4.93 -24.17
CA ASN A 327 -17.51 5.40 -23.14
C ASN A 327 -17.41 6.94 -23.01
N PRO A 328 -18.51 7.70 -23.20
CA PRO A 328 -18.51 9.16 -23.14
C PRO A 328 -18.22 9.71 -21.74
N ALA A 329 -18.36 8.89 -20.68
CA ALA A 329 -18.04 9.26 -19.31
C ALA A 329 -16.53 9.17 -19.00
N VAL A 330 -15.70 8.72 -19.97
CA VAL A 330 -14.25 8.57 -19.83
C VAL A 330 -13.53 9.49 -20.79
N ARG A 331 -12.70 10.40 -20.25
CA ARG A 331 -11.72 11.15 -21.03
C ARG A 331 -10.33 10.56 -20.80
N TYR A 332 -9.59 10.32 -21.86
CA TYR A 332 -8.20 9.84 -21.80
C TYR A 332 -7.24 10.97 -22.19
N GLU A 333 -6.32 11.31 -21.30
CA GLU A 333 -5.25 12.29 -21.51
C GLU A 333 -3.89 11.60 -21.37
N ALA A 334 -3.19 11.43 -22.49
CA ALA A 334 -1.82 10.93 -22.50
C ALA A 334 -0.83 12.09 -22.37
N PHE A 335 0.11 11.99 -21.42
CA PHE A 335 1.10 13.01 -21.13
C PHE A 335 2.48 12.40 -20.87
N ASP A 336 3.42 12.59 -21.79
CA ASP A 336 4.80 12.11 -21.65
C ASP A 336 5.57 12.96 -20.62
N PHE A 337 5.55 12.50 -19.37
CA PHE A 337 6.17 13.20 -18.25
C PHE A 337 7.69 13.37 -18.44
N HIS A 338 8.40 12.40 -19.02
CA HIS A 338 9.86 12.50 -19.19
C HIS A 338 10.25 13.47 -20.29
N ALA A 339 9.53 13.47 -21.41
CA ALA A 339 9.77 14.42 -22.48
C ALA A 339 9.48 15.85 -22.03
N GLU A 340 8.35 16.06 -21.34
CA GLU A 340 7.88 17.39 -20.95
C GLU A 340 8.66 17.97 -19.77
N CYS A 341 8.97 17.18 -18.74
CA CYS A 341 9.75 17.64 -17.59
C CYS A 341 11.27 17.57 -17.80
N ARG A 342 11.74 17.30 -19.03
CA ARG A 342 13.18 17.26 -19.35
C ARG A 342 13.83 18.61 -19.00
N LYS A 343 14.99 18.55 -18.33
CA LYS A 343 15.71 19.72 -17.79
C LYS A 343 14.97 20.47 -16.67
N MET A 344 14.17 19.77 -15.84
CA MET A 344 13.49 20.34 -14.67
C MET A 344 12.43 21.42 -15.01
N ARG A 345 11.85 21.37 -16.21
CA ARG A 345 10.77 22.27 -16.63
C ARG A 345 9.43 21.80 -16.09
N PHE A 346 9.25 21.90 -14.77
CA PHE A 346 7.98 21.60 -14.11
C PHE A 346 6.87 22.58 -14.52
N ASP A 347 7.22 23.73 -15.08
CA ASP A 347 6.27 24.70 -15.64
C ASP A 347 5.38 24.07 -16.73
N ARG A 348 5.87 23.04 -17.42
CA ARG A 348 5.08 22.30 -18.42
C ARG A 348 3.98 21.44 -17.81
N LEU A 349 4.04 21.14 -16.52
CA LEU A 349 2.93 20.49 -15.83
C LEU A 349 1.74 21.43 -15.63
N ASN A 350 1.96 22.76 -15.66
CA ASN A 350 0.84 23.70 -15.67
C ASN A 350 0.01 23.55 -16.96
N ILE A 351 0.65 23.22 -18.10
CA ILE A 351 -0.07 22.93 -19.36
C ILE A 351 -1.05 21.77 -19.16
N LEU A 352 -0.64 20.71 -18.45
CA LEU A 352 -1.53 19.59 -18.14
C LEU A 352 -2.67 20.04 -17.23
N VAL A 353 -2.39 20.80 -16.17
CA VAL A 353 -3.43 21.32 -15.27
C VAL A 353 -4.41 22.24 -16.03
N ASP A 354 -3.92 23.08 -16.94
CA ASP A 354 -4.75 23.98 -17.75
C ASP A 354 -5.67 23.20 -18.69
N ARG A 355 -5.20 22.09 -19.29
CA ARG A 355 -6.03 21.19 -20.13
C ARG A 355 -7.11 20.45 -19.37
N LEU A 356 -6.93 20.29 -18.05
CA LEU A 356 -7.84 19.59 -17.15
C LEU A 356 -8.70 20.54 -16.33
N ALA A 357 -8.46 21.85 -16.44
CA ALA A 357 -9.11 22.88 -15.62
C ALA A 357 -10.63 22.87 -15.80
N HIS A 358 -11.11 22.72 -17.05
CA HIS A 358 -12.53 22.66 -17.37
C HIS A 358 -13.22 21.50 -16.62
N GLU A 359 -12.71 20.28 -16.76
CA GLU A 359 -13.25 19.10 -16.07
C GLU A 359 -13.13 19.22 -14.55
N GLN A 360 -12.05 19.84 -14.05
CA GLN A 360 -11.87 20.01 -12.62
C GLN A 360 -12.92 20.96 -12.03
N ASP A 361 -13.29 22.00 -12.77
CA ASP A 361 -14.33 22.94 -12.36
C ASP A 361 -15.73 22.29 -12.51
N GLU A 362 -15.95 21.50 -13.57
CA GLU A 362 -17.20 20.74 -13.81
C GLU A 362 -17.44 19.64 -12.76
N PHE A 363 -16.43 18.86 -12.41
CA PHE A 363 -16.54 17.78 -11.42
C PHE A 363 -16.84 18.29 -10.02
N SER A 364 -16.58 19.58 -9.77
CA SER A 364 -16.81 20.24 -8.49
C SER A 364 -16.09 19.54 -7.33
N ILE A 365 -16.55 19.81 -6.12
CA ILE A 365 -16.02 19.31 -4.85
C ILE A 365 -17.20 18.91 -3.97
N PHE A 366 -16.96 18.04 -3.00
CA PHE A 366 -17.92 17.81 -1.94
C PHE A 366 -17.88 18.98 -0.95
N HIS A 367 -19.00 19.64 -0.70
CA HIS A 367 -19.10 20.77 0.22
C HIS A 367 -20.33 20.64 1.12
N LEU A 368 -20.08 20.44 2.41
CA LEU A 368 -21.08 20.42 3.46
C LEU A 368 -21.02 21.73 4.27
N HIS A 369 -22.14 22.45 4.34
CA HIS A 369 -22.24 23.66 5.14
C HIS A 369 -22.30 23.33 6.65
N LYS A 370 -22.06 24.34 7.50
CA LYS A 370 -22.12 24.22 8.97
C LYS A 370 -23.45 23.67 9.51
N ASP A 371 -24.56 23.96 8.82
CA ASP A 371 -25.90 23.50 9.21
C ASP A 371 -26.21 22.06 8.77
N GLY A 372 -25.25 21.40 8.09
CA GLY A 372 -25.43 20.06 7.53
C GLY A 372 -26.05 20.02 6.14
N THR A 373 -26.36 21.18 5.55
CA THR A 373 -26.86 21.27 4.17
C THR A 373 -25.74 20.94 3.17
N LEU A 374 -26.03 20.02 2.24
CA LEU A 374 -25.13 19.70 1.13
C LEU A 374 -25.20 20.81 0.07
N LEU A 375 -24.09 21.52 -0.15
CA LEU A 375 -24.00 22.59 -1.14
C LEU A 375 -23.55 22.08 -2.51
N SER A 376 -22.62 21.12 -2.53
CA SER A 376 -22.17 20.48 -3.77
C SER A 376 -21.65 19.07 -3.50
N SER A 377 -21.74 18.21 -4.51
CA SER A 377 -21.11 16.89 -4.56
C SER A 377 -20.06 16.85 -5.66
N GLN A 378 -19.03 16.03 -5.47
CA GLN A 378 -18.06 15.72 -6.51
C GLN A 378 -18.64 14.65 -7.45
N GLU A 379 -18.75 14.96 -8.74
CA GLU A 379 -19.40 14.11 -9.77
C GLU A 379 -18.42 13.40 -10.71
N GLY A 380 -17.12 13.61 -10.51
CA GLY A 380 -16.07 12.93 -11.26
C GLY A 380 -14.73 12.95 -10.56
N VAL A 381 -13.82 12.08 -10.98
CA VAL A 381 -12.47 11.99 -10.41
C VAL A 381 -11.40 11.89 -11.49
N PHE A 382 -10.21 12.35 -11.13
CA PHE A 382 -9.00 12.18 -11.91
C PHE A 382 -8.31 10.88 -11.49
N ARG A 383 -8.19 9.94 -12.43
CA ARG A 383 -7.47 8.67 -12.26
C ARG A 383 -6.08 8.80 -12.87
N THR A 384 -5.06 8.83 -12.03
CA THR A 384 -3.66 8.91 -12.49
C THR A 384 -3.02 7.53 -12.59
N ASN A 385 -2.44 7.23 -13.75
CA ASN A 385 -1.73 5.97 -14.00
C ASN A 385 -0.27 6.24 -14.39
N CYS A 386 0.62 5.35 -13.95
CA CYS A 386 2.00 5.29 -14.41
C CYS A 386 2.51 3.85 -14.32
N ILE A 387 3.41 3.46 -15.22
CA ILE A 387 4.06 2.15 -15.15
C ILE A 387 5.02 2.07 -13.96
N ASP A 388 5.71 3.14 -13.60
CA ASP A 388 6.68 3.14 -12.52
C ASP A 388 6.77 4.53 -11.89
N CYS A 389 7.18 4.56 -10.62
CA CYS A 389 7.32 5.72 -9.75
C CYS A 389 6.01 6.44 -9.38
N LEU A 390 5.60 6.15 -8.14
CA LEU A 390 4.69 6.95 -7.32
C LEU A 390 5.04 8.46 -7.39
N ASP A 391 6.31 8.80 -7.61
CA ASP A 391 6.83 10.15 -7.78
C ASP A 391 6.08 10.96 -8.87
N ARG A 392 5.86 10.40 -10.08
CA ARG A 392 5.18 11.13 -11.17
C ARG A 392 3.70 11.35 -10.86
N THR A 393 3.04 10.29 -10.40
CA THR A 393 1.62 10.32 -10.04
C THR A 393 1.38 11.25 -8.86
N ASN A 394 2.27 11.25 -7.86
CA ASN A 394 2.14 12.11 -6.68
C ASN A 394 2.33 13.58 -7.03
N VAL A 395 3.26 13.91 -7.93
CA VAL A 395 3.42 15.27 -8.44
C VAL A 395 2.13 15.74 -9.11
N VAL A 396 1.57 14.98 -10.06
CA VAL A 396 0.33 15.38 -10.75
C VAL A 396 -0.86 15.46 -9.80
N GLN A 397 -1.04 14.49 -8.89
CA GLN A 397 -2.07 14.53 -7.86
C GLN A 397 -1.92 15.77 -6.95
N SER A 398 -0.70 16.07 -6.50
CA SER A 398 -0.44 17.26 -5.68
C SER A 398 -0.77 18.56 -6.40
N MET A 399 -0.56 18.65 -7.72
CA MET A 399 -0.88 19.85 -8.50
C MET A 399 -2.38 20.04 -8.65
N LEU A 400 -3.11 18.96 -8.97
CA LEU A 400 -4.57 18.99 -9.04
C LEU A 400 -5.19 19.32 -7.67
N ALA A 401 -4.68 18.72 -6.60
CA ALA A 401 -5.09 19.03 -5.24
C ALA A 401 -4.74 20.46 -4.83
N LYS A 402 -3.61 21.02 -5.27
CA LYS A 402 -3.26 22.43 -5.01
C LYS A 402 -4.22 23.38 -5.71
N ARG A 403 -4.60 23.09 -6.96
CA ARG A 403 -5.61 23.87 -7.69
C ARG A 403 -6.98 23.79 -6.99
N SER A 404 -7.42 22.58 -6.63
CA SER A 404 -8.64 22.36 -5.86
C SER A 404 -8.63 23.15 -4.54
N LEU A 405 -7.55 23.04 -3.77
CA LEU A 405 -7.38 23.76 -2.51
C LEU A 405 -7.42 25.28 -2.69
N THR A 406 -6.81 25.81 -3.76
CA THR A 406 -6.89 27.25 -4.06
C THR A 406 -8.34 27.66 -4.26
N ASN A 407 -9.08 26.92 -5.08
CA ASN A 407 -10.50 27.18 -5.34
C ASN A 407 -11.34 27.09 -4.06
N ILE A 408 -11.06 26.10 -3.20
CA ILE A 408 -11.72 25.92 -1.90
C ILE A 408 -11.50 27.15 -1.00
N LEU A 409 -10.25 27.56 -0.82
CA LEU A 409 -9.91 28.67 0.06
C LEU A 409 -10.41 30.02 -0.48
N THR A 410 -10.49 30.19 -1.80
CA THR A 410 -11.14 31.35 -2.41
C THR A 410 -12.65 31.35 -2.16
N LYS A 411 -13.32 30.19 -2.30
CA LYS A 411 -14.76 30.05 -1.99
C LYS A 411 -15.07 30.33 -0.51
N LEU A 412 -14.19 29.93 0.39
CA LEU A 412 -14.30 30.21 1.84
C LEU A 412 -13.95 31.65 2.23
N GLY A 413 -13.52 32.50 1.28
CA GLY A 413 -13.11 33.88 1.56
C GLY A 413 -11.76 34.02 2.29
N ILE A 414 -11.00 32.92 2.44
CA ILE A 414 -9.68 32.91 3.08
C ILE A 414 -8.63 33.51 2.13
N LEU A 415 -8.70 33.16 0.84
CA LEU A 415 -7.85 33.75 -0.20
C LEU A 415 -8.61 34.81 -0.98
N HIS A 416 -7.95 35.93 -1.28
CA HIS A 416 -8.50 36.93 -2.18
C HIS A 416 -8.55 36.40 -3.63
N SER A 417 -9.50 36.89 -4.43
CA SER A 417 -9.60 36.51 -5.83
C SER A 417 -8.30 36.82 -6.58
N GLY A 418 -7.73 35.82 -7.25
CA GLY A 418 -6.44 35.91 -7.95
C GLY A 418 -5.20 35.70 -7.07
N GLN A 419 -5.33 35.56 -5.75
CA GLN A 419 -4.21 35.24 -4.88
C GLN A 419 -3.89 33.73 -4.97
N SER A 420 -2.63 33.41 -5.29
CA SER A 420 -2.15 32.03 -5.28
C SER A 420 -1.72 31.60 -3.87
N LEU A 421 -1.97 30.33 -3.53
CA LEU A 421 -1.41 29.66 -2.35
C LEU A 421 0.13 29.75 -2.25
N SER A 422 0.82 29.92 -3.39
CA SER A 422 2.28 30.12 -3.40
C SER A 422 2.72 31.47 -2.82
N SER A 423 1.79 32.39 -2.58
CA SER A 423 2.08 33.65 -1.90
C SER A 423 2.29 33.49 -0.39
N THR A 424 1.97 32.32 0.18
CA THR A 424 2.16 32.01 1.61
C THR A 424 3.23 30.93 1.80
N PRO A 425 4.51 31.31 2.02
CA PRO A 425 5.62 30.35 2.04
C PRO A 425 5.52 29.28 3.14
N SER A 426 4.95 29.62 4.29
CA SER A 426 4.77 28.69 5.41
C SER A 426 3.84 27.53 5.04
N PHE A 427 2.67 27.87 4.48
CA PHE A 427 1.72 26.86 4.00
C PHE A 427 2.26 26.08 2.81
N GLU A 428 2.96 26.73 1.87
CA GLU A 428 3.56 26.01 0.74
C GLU A 428 4.61 24.98 1.18
N MET A 429 5.41 25.30 2.20
CA MET A 429 6.37 24.35 2.78
C MET A 429 5.66 23.17 3.45
N LEU A 430 4.61 23.43 4.24
CA LEU A 430 3.78 22.40 4.84
C LEU A 430 3.15 21.49 3.76
N PHE A 431 2.56 22.08 2.73
CA PHE A 431 1.94 21.37 1.62
C PHE A 431 2.93 20.42 0.93
N LYS A 432 4.13 20.93 0.59
CA LYS A 432 5.18 20.11 -0.03
C LYS A 432 5.67 19.01 0.90
N SER A 433 5.78 19.26 2.20
CA SER A 433 6.17 18.25 3.17
C SER A 433 5.16 17.11 3.23
N VAL A 434 3.88 17.42 3.43
CA VAL A 434 2.81 16.43 3.56
C VAL A 434 2.67 15.57 2.30
N TRP A 435 2.75 16.19 1.10
CA TRP A 435 2.71 15.43 -0.16
C TRP A 435 3.99 14.62 -0.40
N SER A 436 5.13 15.02 0.14
CA SER A 436 6.36 14.21 0.11
C SER A 436 6.23 12.99 1.04
N ASP A 437 5.70 13.18 2.25
CA ASP A 437 5.49 12.11 3.23
C ASP A 437 4.45 11.09 2.73
N ASN A 438 3.37 11.57 2.09
CA ASN A 438 2.40 10.73 1.40
C ASN A 438 3.06 9.89 0.30
N ALA A 439 3.98 10.48 -0.47
CA ALA A 439 4.70 9.76 -1.52
C ALA A 439 5.61 8.68 -0.93
N ASP A 440 6.37 9.04 0.09
CA ASP A 440 7.33 8.14 0.75
C ASP A 440 6.66 6.93 1.37
N LEU A 441 5.57 7.14 2.11
CA LEU A 441 4.88 6.05 2.80
C LEU A 441 4.22 5.11 1.81
N ILE A 442 3.50 5.60 0.80
CA ILE A 442 2.87 4.70 -0.18
C ILE A 442 3.92 4.02 -1.08
N ALA A 443 5.04 4.68 -1.40
CA ALA A 443 6.13 4.07 -2.16
C ALA A 443 6.82 2.95 -1.39
N THR A 444 6.99 3.11 -0.07
CA THR A 444 7.57 2.09 0.81
C THR A 444 6.74 0.83 0.82
N GLN A 445 5.41 0.95 0.82
CA GLN A 445 4.52 -0.21 0.71
C GLN A 445 4.61 -0.93 -0.65
N TYR A 446 4.90 -0.18 -1.71
CA TYR A 446 4.90 -0.70 -3.06
C TYR A 446 6.24 -1.31 -3.47
N THR A 447 7.34 -0.67 -3.08
CA THR A 447 8.71 -0.98 -3.53
C THR A 447 9.67 -1.35 -2.40
N GLY A 448 9.23 -1.25 -1.14
CA GLY A 448 10.06 -1.49 0.04
C GLY A 448 11.00 -0.34 0.39
N THR A 449 11.03 0.74 -0.39
CA THR A 449 11.78 1.97 -0.07
C THR A 449 10.94 3.22 -0.32
N GLY A 450 11.32 4.33 0.33
CA GLY A 450 10.70 5.64 0.11
C GLY A 450 10.83 6.11 -1.34
N ALA A 451 10.06 7.12 -1.73
CA ALA A 451 10.00 7.71 -3.08
C ALA A 451 11.38 8.18 -3.57
N LEU A 452 11.60 8.19 -4.89
CA LEU A 452 12.82 8.81 -5.45
C LEU A 452 12.52 10.29 -5.71
N LYS A 453 13.56 11.12 -5.71
CA LYS A 453 13.44 12.58 -5.96
C LYS A 453 12.54 13.31 -4.94
N THR A 454 12.49 12.82 -3.70
CA THR A 454 11.79 13.50 -2.59
C THR A 454 12.36 14.89 -2.30
N ASP A 455 13.63 15.12 -2.62
CA ASP A 455 14.26 16.43 -2.52
C ASP A 455 13.68 17.42 -3.54
N VAL A 456 13.32 16.96 -4.73
CA VAL A 456 12.67 17.78 -5.76
C VAL A 456 11.25 18.16 -5.35
N THR A 457 10.48 17.24 -4.75
CA THR A 457 9.14 17.56 -4.24
C THR A 457 9.21 18.50 -3.03
N ARG A 458 10.20 18.30 -2.13
CA ARG A 458 10.33 19.08 -0.89
C ARG A 458 10.92 20.48 -1.09
N ILE A 459 11.93 20.62 -1.95
CA ILE A 459 12.75 21.84 -2.08
C ILE A 459 12.55 22.51 -3.45
N GLY A 460 11.97 21.81 -4.43
CA GLY A 460 11.83 22.31 -5.81
C GLY A 460 13.15 22.33 -6.61
N LYS A 461 14.28 21.95 -5.98
CA LYS A 461 15.62 21.86 -6.60
C LYS A 461 16.30 20.57 -6.18
N ARG A 462 17.11 19.99 -7.08
CA ARG A 462 17.86 18.77 -6.82
C ARG A 462 19.14 19.06 -6.03
N THR A 463 19.34 18.36 -4.92
CA THR A 463 20.51 18.54 -4.04
C THR A 463 21.53 17.41 -4.25
N LYS A 464 22.82 17.66 -4.01
CA LYS A 464 23.87 16.61 -4.11
C LYS A 464 23.63 15.48 -3.10
N ALA A 465 23.16 15.81 -1.90
CA ALA A 465 22.76 14.83 -0.89
C ALA A 465 21.52 14.01 -1.33
N GLY A 466 20.54 14.65 -1.96
CA GLY A 466 19.38 13.98 -2.55
C GLY A 466 19.75 13.01 -3.67
N LEU A 467 20.71 13.38 -4.52
CA LEU A 467 21.28 12.50 -5.55
C LEU A 467 21.93 11.24 -4.98
N LEU A 468 22.68 11.36 -3.88
CA LEU A 468 23.30 10.22 -3.20
C LEU A 468 22.22 9.31 -2.58
N LYS A 469 21.24 9.91 -1.89
CA LYS A 469 20.10 9.19 -1.30
C LYS A 469 19.27 8.47 -2.35
N ASP A 470 19.03 9.10 -3.50
CA ASP A 470 18.39 8.49 -4.67
C ASP A 470 19.17 7.26 -5.17
N GLY A 471 20.50 7.37 -5.23
CA GLY A 471 21.39 6.25 -5.63
C GLY A 471 21.28 5.06 -4.68
N VAL A 472 21.34 5.32 -3.37
CA VAL A 472 21.17 4.28 -2.33
C VAL A 472 19.78 3.66 -2.41
N ASN A 473 18.72 4.47 -2.51
CA ASN A 473 17.35 3.98 -2.66
C ASN A 473 17.17 3.15 -3.95
N ALA A 474 17.80 3.53 -5.05
CA ALA A 474 17.73 2.78 -6.31
C ALA A 474 18.43 1.41 -6.20
N LEU A 475 19.58 1.33 -5.54
CA LEU A 475 20.28 0.07 -5.27
C LEU A 475 19.48 -0.81 -4.31
N GLN A 476 18.94 -0.24 -3.24
CA GLN A 476 18.09 -0.96 -2.29
C GLN A 476 16.83 -1.48 -2.98
N ARG A 477 16.16 -0.69 -3.82
CA ARG A 477 15.02 -1.15 -4.64
C ARG A 477 15.41 -2.30 -5.56
N TYR A 478 16.55 -2.20 -6.23
CA TYR A 478 17.04 -3.27 -7.09
C TYR A 478 17.23 -4.56 -6.31
N TYR A 479 17.83 -4.48 -5.12
CA TYR A 479 18.01 -5.63 -4.24
C TYR A 479 16.67 -6.20 -3.77
N LEU A 480 15.78 -5.36 -3.23
CA LEU A 480 14.48 -5.79 -2.72
C LEU A 480 13.61 -6.43 -3.81
N ASN A 481 13.48 -5.77 -4.96
CA ASN A 481 12.68 -6.25 -6.09
C ASN A 481 13.12 -7.63 -6.60
N ASN A 482 14.42 -7.93 -6.54
CA ASN A 482 14.93 -9.21 -7.03
C ASN A 482 15.07 -10.28 -5.95
N PHE A 483 15.32 -9.91 -4.68
CA PHE A 483 15.74 -10.88 -3.65
C PHE A 483 14.87 -10.92 -2.39
N CYS A 484 13.90 -10.01 -2.23
CA CYS A 484 13.04 -9.96 -1.03
C CYS A 484 11.55 -9.79 -1.33
N ASP A 485 11.21 -9.37 -2.54
CA ASP A 485 9.83 -9.05 -2.93
C ASP A 485 8.96 -10.30 -3.09
N GLY A 486 9.54 -11.49 -3.32
CA GLY A 486 8.81 -12.76 -3.32
C GLY A 486 8.22 -13.04 -1.94
N PHE A 487 9.07 -13.05 -0.90
CA PHE A 487 8.61 -13.18 0.48
C PHE A 487 7.67 -12.04 0.91
N ARG A 488 7.90 -10.79 0.44
CA ARG A 488 6.98 -9.67 0.75
C ARG A 488 5.61 -9.87 0.10
N GLN A 489 5.57 -10.37 -1.14
CA GLN A 489 4.32 -10.69 -1.82
C GLN A 489 3.56 -11.80 -1.07
N ASP A 490 4.24 -12.88 -0.70
CA ASP A 490 3.66 -13.95 0.12
C ASP A 490 3.12 -13.41 1.46
N SER A 491 3.82 -12.45 2.08
CA SER A 491 3.37 -11.82 3.33
C SER A 491 2.07 -11.02 3.17
N ILE A 492 1.90 -10.34 2.02
CA ILE A 492 0.68 -9.62 1.70
C ILE A 492 -0.45 -10.62 1.40
N ASP A 493 -0.18 -11.61 0.56
CA ASP A 493 -1.17 -12.60 0.16
C ASP A 493 -1.65 -13.45 1.35
N PHE A 494 -0.76 -13.80 2.27
CA PHE A 494 -1.12 -14.52 3.49
C PHE A 494 -1.99 -13.66 4.41
N PHE A 495 -1.59 -12.41 4.68
CA PHE A 495 -2.33 -11.54 5.61
C PHE A 495 -3.73 -11.16 5.08
N LEU A 496 -3.85 -10.94 3.76
CA LEU A 496 -5.12 -10.59 3.11
C LEU A 496 -6.03 -11.80 2.84
N GLY A 497 -5.56 -13.03 3.10
CA GLY A 497 -6.33 -14.25 2.89
C GLY A 497 -6.38 -14.75 1.45
N ASN A 498 -5.47 -14.27 0.58
CA ASN A 498 -5.29 -14.80 -0.76
C ASN A 498 -4.68 -16.21 -0.73
N TYR A 499 -3.96 -16.55 0.34
CA TYR A 499 -3.50 -17.90 0.66
C TYR A 499 -3.94 -18.28 2.08
N VAL A 500 -4.59 -19.44 2.23
CA VAL A 500 -4.97 -20.01 3.52
C VAL A 500 -4.32 -21.38 3.65
N ILE A 501 -3.64 -21.63 4.78
CA ILE A 501 -2.96 -22.91 5.02
C ILE A 501 -3.98 -24.04 5.03
N PRO A 502 -3.92 -24.98 4.06
CA PRO A 502 -4.82 -26.13 4.02
C PRO A 502 -4.50 -27.10 5.17
N GLU A 503 -5.50 -27.87 5.57
CA GLU A 503 -5.30 -28.89 6.60
C GLU A 503 -4.39 -30.00 6.09
N GLY A 504 -3.40 -30.37 6.89
CA GLY A 504 -2.40 -31.37 6.51
C GLY A 504 -1.24 -30.83 5.65
N GLU A 505 -1.10 -29.52 5.48
CA GLU A 505 0.09 -28.93 4.85
C GLU A 505 1.37 -29.29 5.64
N GLY A 506 2.42 -29.70 4.93
CA GLY A 506 3.68 -30.17 5.52
C GLY A 506 3.61 -31.59 6.10
N LEU A 507 2.48 -32.28 5.98
CA LEU A 507 2.28 -33.68 6.40
C LEU A 507 1.79 -34.54 5.24
N VAL A 508 0.59 -34.24 4.75
CA VAL A 508 -0.09 -34.97 3.67
C VAL A 508 0.07 -34.23 2.35
N ILE A 509 0.02 -32.90 2.42
CA ILE A 509 0.17 -32.00 1.27
C ILE A 509 1.56 -31.35 1.37
N PRO A 510 2.37 -31.35 0.30
CA PRO A 510 3.66 -30.67 0.33
C PRO A 510 3.45 -29.17 0.60
N SER A 511 4.26 -28.59 1.48
CA SER A 511 4.18 -27.15 1.75
C SER A 511 4.76 -26.38 0.56
N PRO A 512 4.10 -25.31 0.09
CA PRO A 512 4.69 -24.43 -0.94
C PRO A 512 5.99 -23.76 -0.48
N LEU A 513 6.26 -23.73 0.83
CA LEU A 513 7.51 -23.17 1.37
C LEU A 513 8.73 -24.07 1.11
N ASP A 514 8.52 -25.36 0.85
CA ASP A 514 9.55 -26.35 0.61
C ASP A 514 10.02 -26.30 -0.87
N THR A 515 10.69 -25.21 -1.26
CA THR A 515 11.26 -25.06 -2.60
C THR A 515 12.72 -25.48 -2.65
N SER A 516 13.08 -26.43 -3.51
CA SER A 516 14.48 -26.74 -3.83
C SER A 516 14.99 -25.80 -4.91
N ARG A 517 16.03 -25.01 -4.61
CA ARG A 517 16.72 -24.21 -5.64
C ARG A 517 17.66 -25.11 -6.43
N GLY A 518 17.71 -24.91 -7.76
CA GLY A 518 18.58 -25.69 -8.65
C GLY A 518 20.07 -25.46 -8.36
N TRP A 519 20.93 -26.37 -8.84
CA TRP A 519 22.39 -26.30 -8.63
C TRP A 519 23.00 -24.97 -9.08
N LYS A 520 22.46 -24.37 -10.15
CA LYS A 520 22.87 -23.07 -10.69
C LYS A 520 22.84 -21.96 -9.64
N TYR A 521 21.84 -21.98 -8.75
CA TYR A 521 21.66 -20.97 -7.69
C TYR A 521 22.84 -20.93 -6.72
N GLY A 522 23.44 -22.10 -6.42
CA GLY A 522 24.63 -22.19 -5.56
C GLY A 522 25.93 -21.99 -6.35
N THR A 523 26.09 -22.70 -7.47
CA THR A 523 27.37 -22.78 -8.17
C THR A 523 27.79 -21.45 -8.79
N PHE A 524 26.91 -20.73 -9.49
CA PHE A 524 27.31 -19.50 -10.17
C PHE A 524 27.79 -18.40 -9.22
N PRO A 525 27.08 -18.08 -8.11
CA PRO A 525 27.56 -17.12 -7.13
C PRO A 525 28.84 -17.56 -6.41
N SER A 526 29.00 -18.86 -6.10
CA SER A 526 30.22 -19.38 -5.48
C SER A 526 31.43 -19.23 -6.41
N VAL A 527 31.29 -19.57 -7.70
CA VAL A 527 32.37 -19.41 -8.69
C VAL A 527 32.68 -17.92 -8.90
N LEU A 528 31.66 -17.05 -8.96
CA LEU A 528 31.87 -15.60 -9.06
C LEU A 528 32.64 -15.06 -7.84
N MET A 529 32.23 -15.43 -6.63
CA MET A 529 32.90 -14.99 -5.39
C MET A 529 34.36 -15.43 -5.39
N PHE A 530 34.64 -16.68 -5.76
CA PHE A 530 35.99 -17.19 -5.87
C PHE A 530 36.81 -16.46 -6.96
N ALA A 531 36.22 -16.25 -8.14
CA ALA A 531 36.88 -15.55 -9.24
C ALA A 531 37.21 -14.09 -8.90
N VAL A 532 36.32 -13.38 -8.19
CA VAL A 532 36.56 -12.02 -7.70
C VAL A 532 37.68 -12.00 -6.66
N ALA A 533 37.66 -12.93 -5.70
CA ALA A 533 38.70 -13.02 -4.68
C ALA A 533 40.09 -13.28 -5.33
N MET A 534 40.14 -14.20 -6.29
CA MET A 534 41.36 -14.50 -7.04
C MET A 534 41.81 -13.33 -7.92
N PHE A 535 40.88 -12.60 -8.55
CA PHE A 535 41.20 -11.40 -9.32
C PHE A 535 41.87 -10.32 -8.45
N PHE A 536 41.32 -10.04 -7.26
CA PHE A 536 41.92 -9.09 -6.33
C PHE A 536 43.24 -9.58 -5.75
N ALA A 537 43.35 -10.87 -5.42
CA ALA A 537 44.62 -11.47 -4.99
C ALA A 537 45.71 -11.29 -6.06
N SER A 538 45.39 -11.60 -7.33
CA SER A 538 46.30 -11.40 -8.46
C SER A 538 46.60 -9.93 -8.77
N ALA A 539 45.73 -9.00 -8.39
CA ALA A 539 45.95 -7.56 -8.60
C ALA A 539 46.81 -6.91 -7.50
N ILE A 540 46.74 -7.41 -6.26
CA ILE A 540 47.34 -6.77 -5.08
C ILE A 540 48.65 -7.46 -4.65
N LEU A 541 48.75 -8.78 -4.79
CA LEU A 541 49.90 -9.55 -4.29
C LEU A 541 51.18 -9.53 -5.15
N PRO A 542 51.20 -9.27 -6.48
CA PRO A 542 52.45 -9.38 -7.22
C PRO A 542 53.41 -8.22 -6.89
N GLN A 543 54.65 -8.57 -6.54
CA GLN A 543 55.74 -7.61 -6.32
C GLN A 543 56.39 -7.13 -7.64
N GLU A 544 56.21 -7.88 -8.74
CA GLU A 544 56.72 -7.55 -10.08
C GLU A 544 55.67 -7.81 -11.18
N TYR A 545 55.57 -6.91 -12.16
CA TYR A 545 54.63 -7.01 -13.27
C TYR A 545 55.18 -7.85 -14.43
N ASN A 546 55.00 -9.17 -14.36
CA ASN A 546 55.39 -10.13 -15.40
C ASN A 546 54.21 -10.56 -16.29
N THR A 547 54.50 -11.07 -17.50
CA THR A 547 53.49 -11.53 -18.47
C THR A 547 52.58 -12.62 -17.89
N GLU A 548 53.09 -13.49 -17.02
CA GLU A 548 52.31 -14.52 -16.33
C GLU A 548 51.25 -13.91 -15.39
N ASN A 549 51.64 -12.91 -14.59
CA ASN A 549 50.72 -12.19 -13.71
C ASN A 549 49.61 -11.48 -14.50
N LEU A 550 49.96 -10.93 -15.66
CA LEU A 550 48.98 -10.34 -16.59
C LEU A 550 48.00 -11.39 -17.13
N LEU A 551 48.48 -12.58 -17.52
CA LEU A 551 47.62 -13.68 -18.00
C LEU A 551 46.67 -14.20 -16.91
N PHE A 552 47.14 -14.33 -15.67
CA PHE A 552 46.30 -14.69 -14.52
C PHE A 552 45.22 -13.64 -14.24
N LEU A 553 45.57 -12.36 -14.29
CA LEU A 553 44.63 -11.25 -14.11
C LEU A 553 43.55 -11.27 -15.20
N LEU A 554 43.96 -11.46 -16.47
CA LEU A 554 43.04 -11.56 -17.61
C LEU A 554 42.14 -12.79 -17.51
N PHE A 555 42.67 -13.94 -17.10
CA PHE A 555 41.89 -15.16 -16.88
C PHE A 555 40.81 -14.95 -15.82
N TRP A 556 41.17 -14.44 -14.64
CA TRP A 556 40.20 -14.20 -13.58
C TRP A 556 39.22 -13.09 -13.93
N GLY A 557 39.66 -12.05 -14.65
CA GLY A 557 38.78 -11.03 -15.22
C GLY A 557 37.77 -11.59 -16.22
N ALA A 558 38.21 -12.49 -17.11
CA ALA A 558 37.34 -13.19 -18.05
C ALA A 558 36.36 -14.12 -17.33
N MET A 559 36.81 -14.86 -16.30
CA MET A 559 35.96 -15.71 -15.47
C MET A 559 34.87 -14.89 -14.78
N VAL A 560 35.21 -13.75 -14.16
CA VAL A 560 34.23 -12.81 -13.59
C VAL A 560 33.22 -12.37 -14.65
N GLY A 561 33.69 -12.01 -15.85
CA GLY A 561 32.82 -11.62 -16.97
C GLY A 561 31.84 -12.72 -17.39
N VAL A 562 32.33 -13.94 -17.61
CA VAL A 562 31.52 -15.09 -18.04
C VAL A 562 30.53 -15.51 -16.97
N THR A 563 30.94 -15.62 -15.70
CA THR A 563 30.03 -16.01 -14.61
C THR A 563 28.96 -14.95 -14.38
N THR A 564 29.33 -13.67 -14.45
CA THR A 564 28.36 -12.56 -14.34
C THR A 564 27.36 -12.59 -15.50
N ALA A 565 27.84 -12.76 -16.73
CA ALA A 565 26.97 -12.90 -17.90
C ALA A 565 26.03 -14.11 -17.78
N GLY A 566 26.52 -15.23 -17.23
CA GLY A 566 25.71 -16.41 -16.92
C GLY A 566 24.60 -16.13 -15.92
N ILE A 567 24.90 -15.43 -14.81
CA ILE A 567 23.91 -15.03 -13.80
C ILE A 567 22.82 -14.15 -14.42
N PHE A 568 23.20 -13.15 -15.23
CA PHE A 568 22.22 -12.29 -15.91
C PHE A 568 21.40 -13.04 -16.98
N ARG A 569 21.99 -14.04 -17.66
CA ARG A 569 21.29 -14.88 -18.64
C ARG A 569 20.21 -15.73 -17.98
N TYR A 570 20.51 -16.34 -16.83
CA TYR A 570 19.56 -17.14 -16.04
C TYR A 570 18.92 -16.32 -14.92
N GLY A 571 18.78 -15.00 -15.10
CA GLY A 571 18.42 -14.10 -14.01
C GLY A 571 17.11 -14.45 -13.31
N SER A 572 16.13 -14.98 -14.04
CA SER A 572 14.86 -15.46 -13.46
C SER A 572 15.06 -16.54 -12.39
N GLU A 573 16.07 -17.41 -12.49
CA GLU A 573 16.33 -18.47 -11.52
C GLU A 573 16.95 -17.95 -10.20
N PHE A 574 17.54 -16.76 -10.22
CA PHE A 574 18.17 -16.13 -9.05
C PHE A 574 17.23 -15.20 -8.29
N VAL A 575 16.07 -14.90 -8.87
CA VAL A 575 15.07 -14.03 -8.26
C VAL A 575 14.31 -14.78 -7.15
N ASP A 576 14.00 -14.05 -6.08
CA ASP A 576 13.07 -14.50 -5.04
C ASP A 576 11.63 -14.40 -5.53
N TRP A 577 11.10 -15.52 -6.03
CA TRP A 577 9.70 -15.64 -6.44
C TRP A 577 8.77 -15.88 -5.25
N PRO A 578 7.52 -15.36 -5.29
CA PRO A 578 6.49 -15.73 -4.33
C PRO A 578 6.25 -17.24 -4.38
N ARG A 579 6.17 -17.87 -3.21
CA ARG A 579 6.05 -19.32 -3.05
C ARG A 579 4.61 -19.75 -2.84
N LEU A 580 3.81 -18.95 -2.14
CA LEU A 580 2.42 -19.30 -1.80
C LEU A 580 1.52 -19.25 -3.04
N ARG A 581 1.74 -18.25 -3.90
CA ARG A 581 1.01 -18.07 -5.16
C ARG A 581 1.97 -17.67 -6.29
N PRO A 582 2.71 -18.63 -6.87
CA PRO A 582 3.60 -18.33 -7.98
C PRO A 582 2.78 -17.87 -9.20
N PRO A 583 3.27 -16.89 -9.99
CA PRO A 583 2.62 -16.45 -11.21
C PRO A 583 2.56 -17.59 -12.24
N THR A 584 1.41 -17.73 -12.92
CA THR A 584 1.00 -18.94 -13.65
C THR A 584 1.76 -19.30 -14.93
N HIS A 585 2.84 -18.60 -15.29
CA HIS A 585 3.71 -18.97 -16.41
C HIS A 585 5.14 -18.53 -16.11
N ILE A 586 5.89 -19.40 -15.45
CA ILE A 586 7.34 -19.42 -15.55
C ILE A 586 7.61 -20.59 -16.50
N ASP A 587 7.76 -20.30 -17.80
CA ASP A 587 8.30 -21.31 -18.71
C ASP A 587 9.66 -21.71 -18.14
N ALA A 588 9.73 -22.95 -17.64
CA ALA A 588 10.92 -23.58 -17.09
C ALA A 588 11.87 -24.02 -18.20
#